data_AF-A0AA41X0F9-F1
#
_entry.id   AF-A0AA41X0F9-F1
#
_cell.length_a   1.000
_cell.length_b   1.000
_cell.length_c   1.000
_cell.angle_alpha   90.00
_cell.angle_beta   90.00
_cell.angle_gamma   90.00
#
_symmetry.space_group_name_H-M   'P 1'
#
loop_
_entity.id
_entity.type
_entity.pdbx_description
1 polymer ?
#
loop_
_entity_poly.entity_id
_entity_poly.type
_entity_poly.pdbx_seq_one_letter_code
_entity_poly.pdbx_strand_id
1 'polypeptide(L)'
;HKFAFACESTFIKKQFQQISEAHIDVIRPILPPQKFQVSETGDAILVINPHPKKGGRLIVEAARQLPHRRFLIVGGWANTQHDPEVVEI
;
A
#
# COMPACT_ATOMS: atom_id res chain seq x y z
N HIS A 1 -26.62 -21.49 -4.28
CA HIS A 1 -25.18 -21.16 -4.38
C HIS A 1 -24.63 -20.96 -2.98
N LYS A 2 -23.57 -21.68 -2.59
CA LYS A 2 -22.87 -21.50 -1.32
C LYS A 2 -21.87 -20.35 -1.53
N PHE A 3 -22.01 -19.24 -0.81
CA PHE A 3 -21.01 -18.17 -0.87
C PHE A 3 -19.68 -18.71 -0.32
N ALA A 4 -18.61 -18.57 -1.09
CA ALA A 4 -17.25 -18.81 -0.62
C ALA A 4 -16.63 -17.45 -0.29
N PHE A 5 -16.10 -17.30 0.92
CA PHE A 5 -15.39 -16.10 1.32
C PHE A 5 -13.89 -16.32 1.07
N ALA A 6 -13.24 -15.31 0.49
CA ALA A 6 -11.80 -15.32 0.29
C ALA A 6 -11.21 -13.95 0.62
N CYS A 7 -9.96 -13.93 1.07
CA CYS A 7 -9.21 -12.70 1.32
C CYS A 7 -7.74 -12.86 0.92
N GLU A 8 -7.03 -11.74 0.80
CA GLU A 8 -5.67 -11.71 0.24
C GLU A 8 -4.58 -11.98 1.27
N SER A 9 -4.91 -12.02 2.57
CA SER A 9 -3.93 -12.18 3.63
C SER A 9 -4.47 -12.94 4.84
N THR A 10 -3.55 -13.61 5.54
CA THR A 10 -3.84 -14.23 6.83
C THR A 10 -4.19 -13.18 7.90
N PHE A 11 -3.75 -11.93 7.73
CA PHE A 11 -4.10 -10.83 8.63
C PHE A 11 -5.61 -10.54 8.57
N ILE A 12 -6.15 -10.32 7.36
CA ILE A 12 -7.58 -10.05 7.18
C ILE A 12 -8.43 -11.26 7.57
N LYS A 13 -8.00 -12.48 7.21
CA LYS A 13 -8.67 -13.70 7.67
C LYS A 13 -8.80 -13.71 9.20
N LYS A 14 -7.72 -13.45 9.93
CA LYS A 14 -7.75 -13.41 11.40
C LYS A 14 -8.70 -12.33 11.92
N GLN A 15 -8.68 -11.13 11.36
CA GLN A 15 -9.60 -10.05 11.76
C GLN A 15 -11.07 -10.44 11.55
N PHE A 16 -11.39 -11.03 10.39
CA PHE A 16 -12.77 -11.42 10.09
C PHE A 16 -13.25 -12.62 10.94
N GLN A 17 -12.36 -13.56 11.24
CA GLN A 17 -12.66 -14.70 12.11
C GLN A 17 -12.97 -14.29 13.56
N GLN A 18 -12.64 -13.05 13.98
CA GLN A 18 -13.05 -12.53 15.28
C GLN A 18 -14.55 -12.22 15.35
N ILE A 19 -15.21 -12.05 14.20
CA ILE A 19 -16.61 -11.60 14.11
C ILE A 19 -17.50 -12.52 13.25
N SER A 20 -16.96 -13.64 12.74
CA SER A 20 -17.69 -14.56 11.89
C SER A 20 -17.13 -15.98 11.96
N GLU A 21 -18.03 -16.97 11.93
CA GLU A 21 -17.71 -18.41 11.83
C GLU A 21 -17.56 -18.88 10.37
N ALA A 22 -17.68 -17.97 9.40
CA ALA A 22 -17.58 -18.31 7.99
C ALA A 22 -16.23 -18.94 7.65
N HIS A 23 -16.25 -19.98 6.81
CA HIS A 23 -15.04 -20.51 6.22
C HIS A 23 -14.46 -19.49 5.23
N ILE A 24 -13.19 -19.12 5.43
CA ILE A 24 -12.48 -18.16 4.59
C ILE A 24 -11.18 -18.76 4.09
N ASP A 25 -11.03 -18.78 2.78
CA ASP A 25 -9.78 -19.14 2.12
C ASP A 25 -8.87 -17.92 1.94
N VAL A 26 -7.55 -18.14 2.04
CA VAL A 26 -6.57 -17.09 1.74
C VAL A 26 -6.05 -17.30 0.34
N ILE A 27 -6.33 -16.35 -0.54
CA ILE A 27 -5.83 -16.30 -1.91
C ILE A 27 -4.85 -15.14 -2.00
N ARG A 28 -3.55 -15.42 -1.88
CA ARG A 28 -2.51 -14.39 -1.89
C ARG A 28 -2.48 -13.64 -3.23
N PRO A 29 -2.14 -12.34 -3.24
CA PRO A 29 -1.95 -11.60 -4.48
C PRO A 29 -0.91 -12.28 -5.37
N ILE A 30 -1.25 -12.44 -6.64
CA ILE A 30 -0.31 -12.94 -7.65
C ILE A 30 0.53 -11.76 -8.11
N LEU A 31 1.83 -11.79 -7.78
CA LEU A 31 2.79 -10.79 -8.23
C LEU A 31 3.65 -11.39 -9.35
N PRO A 32 3.54 -10.90 -10.60
CA PRO A 32 4.41 -11.35 -11.69
C PRO A 32 5.81 -10.75 -11.52
N PRO A 33 6.85 -11.51 -11.10
CA PRO A 33 8.13 -10.94 -10.69
C PRO A 33 8.82 -10.16 -11.83
N GLN A 34 8.64 -10.60 -13.07
CA GLN A 34 9.24 -9.99 -14.25
C GLN A 34 8.78 -8.54 -14.47
N LYS A 35 7.60 -8.16 -13.96
CA LYS A 35 7.10 -6.77 -14.06
C LYS A 35 7.76 -5.81 -13.06
N PHE A 36 8.44 -6.34 -12.05
CA PHE A 36 9.06 -5.55 -10.98
C PHE A 36 10.59 -5.65 -10.97
N GLN A 37 11.17 -6.38 -11.93
CA GLN A 37 12.61 -6.42 -12.12
C GLN A 37 13.07 -5.10 -12.76
N VAL A 38 14.13 -4.53 -12.19
CA VAL A 38 14.76 -3.31 -12.67
C VAL A 38 16.24 -3.58 -12.94
N SER A 39 16.80 -2.96 -13.97
CA SER A 39 18.22 -3.06 -14.31
C SER A 39 19.11 -2.21 -13.41
N GLU A 40 18.54 -1.20 -12.76
CA GLU A 40 19.25 -0.20 -11.96
C GLU A 40 18.44 0.19 -10.73
N THR A 41 19.14 0.66 -9.70
CA THR A 41 18.56 1.16 -8.45
C THR A 41 19.05 2.57 -8.16
N GLY A 42 18.21 3.39 -7.52
CA GLY A 42 18.60 4.73 -7.05
C GLY A 42 18.74 4.80 -5.52
N ASP A 43 19.30 5.91 -5.03
CA ASP A 43 19.32 6.23 -3.59
C ASP A 43 18.23 7.27 -3.27
N ALA A 44 17.02 6.77 -3.02
CA ALA A 44 15.88 7.55 -2.58
C ALA A 44 15.00 6.70 -1.65
N ILE A 45 14.30 7.37 -0.75
CA ILE A 45 13.24 6.78 0.07
C ILE A 45 11.97 6.77 -0.79
N LEU A 46 11.53 5.57 -1.20
CA LEU A 46 10.33 5.40 -2.00
C LEU A 46 9.08 5.49 -1.11
N VAL A 47 8.14 6.34 -1.50
CA VAL A 47 6.84 6.53 -0.86
C VAL A 47 5.75 6.22 -1.87
N ILE A 48 4.99 5.15 -1.64
CA ILE A 48 3.91 4.73 -2.52
C ILE A 48 2.59 5.14 -1.91
N ASN A 49 1.80 5.92 -2.67
CA ASN A 49 0.45 6.36 -2.32
C ASN A 49 0.41 7.12 -0.96
N PRO A 50 0.87 8.39 -0.92
CA PRO A 50 1.01 9.20 0.30
C PRO A 50 -0.33 9.75 0.82
N HIS A 51 -1.39 8.93 0.80
CA HIS A 51 -2.69 9.30 1.33
C HIS A 51 -2.62 9.56 2.86
N PRO A 52 -3.34 10.54 3.44
CA PRO A 52 -3.27 10.85 4.87
C PRO A 52 -3.58 9.65 5.78
N LYS A 53 -4.63 8.88 5.45
CA LYS A 53 -4.94 7.60 6.11
C LYS A 53 -3.82 6.55 6.07
N LYS A 54 -2.85 6.69 5.17
CA LYS A 54 -1.65 5.84 5.06
C LYS A 54 -0.41 6.47 5.72
N GLY A 55 -0.58 7.56 6.44
CA GLY A 55 0.52 8.26 7.09
C GLY A 55 1.20 9.31 6.21
N GLY A 56 0.55 9.81 5.16
CA GLY A 56 1.12 10.84 4.28
C GLY A 56 1.69 12.06 5.04
N ARG A 57 1.01 12.53 6.09
CA ARG A 57 1.51 13.62 6.95
C ARG A 57 2.81 13.26 7.69
N LEU A 58 2.94 12.01 8.16
CA LEU A 58 4.17 11.55 8.82
C LEU A 58 5.35 11.54 7.86
N ILE A 59 5.12 11.21 6.59
CA ILE A 59 6.14 11.27 5.54
C ILE A 59 6.61 12.71 5.31
N VAL A 60 5.70 13.69 5.25
CA VAL A 60 6.06 15.11 5.12
C VAL A 60 6.97 15.55 6.26
N GLU A 61 6.59 15.24 7.51
CA GLU A 61 7.41 15.63 8.66
C GLU A 61 8.76 14.91 8.69
N ALA A 62 8.82 13.66 8.23
CA ALA A 62 10.09 12.94 8.08
C ALA A 62 10.99 13.59 7.02
N ALA A 63 10.42 14.01 5.88
CA ALA A 63 11.17 14.68 4.82
C ALA A 63 11.75 16.02 5.29
N ARG A 64 10.98 16.79 6.06
CA ARG A 64 11.47 18.06 6.65
C ARG A 64 12.66 17.87 7.59
N GLN A 65 12.68 16.76 8.34
CA GLN A 65 13.77 16.44 9.26
C GLN A 65 14.99 15.81 8.58
N LEU A 66 14.84 15.36 7.33
CA LEU A 66 15.88 14.68 6.56
C LEU A 66 16.18 15.40 5.24
N PRO A 67 16.58 16.69 5.27
CA PRO A 67 16.73 17.51 4.06
C PRO A 67 17.80 17.01 3.10
N HIS A 68 18.73 16.17 3.57
CA HIS A 68 19.80 15.59 2.75
C HIS A 68 19.38 14.27 2.08
N ARG A 69 18.21 13.72 2.38
CA ARG A 69 17.72 12.47 1.77
C ARG A 69 16.70 12.80 0.69
N ARG A 70 16.77 12.07 -0.42
CA ARG A 70 15.79 12.19 -1.51
C ARG A 70 14.58 11.32 -1.19
N PHE A 71 13.39 11.89 -1.36
CA PHE A 71 12.13 11.16 -1.28
C PHE A 71 11.56 11.06 -2.70
N LEU A 72 11.23 9.84 -3.13
CA LEU A 72 10.55 9.58 -4.41
C LEU A 72 9.09 9.26 -4.11
N ILE A 73 8.20 10.15 -4.49
CA ILE A 73 6.77 10.02 -4.20
C ILE A 73 6.06 9.55 -5.45
N VAL A 74 5.40 8.40 -5.32
CA VAL A 74 4.63 7.78 -6.39
C VAL A 74 3.18 7.76 -5.99
N GLY A 75 2.36 8.52 -6.73
CA GLY A 75 0.90 8.50 -6.57
C GLY A 75 0.32 7.11 -6.79
N GLY A 76 -0.85 6.83 -6.20
CA GLY A 76 -1.57 5.60 -6.48
C GLY A 76 -2.20 5.61 -7.89
N TRP A 77 -2.77 4.48 -8.31
CA TRP A 77 -3.50 4.36 -9.58
C TRP A 77 -4.69 5.34 -9.65
N ALA A 78 -5.23 5.56 -10.87
CA ALA A 78 -6.17 6.62 -11.27
C ALA A 78 -7.32 6.98 -10.28
N ASN A 79 -7.75 6.06 -9.41
CA ASN A 79 -8.80 6.32 -8.41
C ASN A 79 -8.32 7.05 -7.14
N THR A 80 -7.01 7.18 -6.94
CA THR A 80 -6.41 7.94 -5.82
C THR A 80 -5.75 9.23 -6.26
N GLN A 81 -5.50 9.44 -7.56
CA GLN A 81 -4.90 10.67 -8.07
C GLN A 81 -5.83 11.90 -7.98
N HIS A 82 -7.14 11.68 -7.87
CA HIS A 82 -8.15 12.73 -7.78
C HIS A 82 -8.68 12.95 -6.35
N ASP A 83 -8.10 12.28 -5.35
CA ASP A 83 -8.49 12.50 -3.97
C ASP A 83 -7.79 13.78 -3.45
N PRO A 84 -8.55 14.83 -3.06
CA PRO A 84 -7.98 16.10 -2.61
C PRO A 84 -7.18 15.95 -1.31
N GLU A 85 -7.28 14.81 -0.63
CA GLU A 85 -6.50 14.52 0.57
C GLU A 85 -5.07 14.07 0.26
N VAL A 86 -4.74 13.65 -0.98
CA VAL A 86 -3.37 13.25 -1.33
C VAL A 86 -2.43 14.43 -1.20
N VAL A 87 -1.40 14.26 -0.37
CA VAL A 87 -0.44 15.33 -0.10
C VAL A 87 0.59 15.36 -1.23
N GLU A 88 0.69 16.49 -1.91
CA GLU A 88 1.85 16.86 -2.72
C GLU A 88 2.97 17.32 -1.76
N ILE A 89 4.16 16.72 -1.87
CA ILE A 89 5.33 17.05 -1.04
C ILE A 89 6.41 17.66 -1.91
#